data_AF-A0A1F5VG33-F1
#
_entry.id   AF-A0A1F5VG33-F1
#
_cell.length_a   1.000
_cell.length_b   1.000
_cell.length_c   1.000
_cell.angle_alpha   90.00
_cell.angle_beta   90.00
_cell.angle_gamma   90.00
#
_symmetry.space_group_name_H-M   'P 1'
#
loop_
_entity.id
_entity.type
_entity.pdbx_description
1 polymer ?
#
loop_
_entity_poly.entity_id
_entity_poly.type
_entity_poly.pdbx_seq_one_letter_code
_entity_poly.pdbx_strand_id
1 'polypeptide(L)'
;MQNKAAFIITALLGALALAFIFYSIINPDMYRKMNPVQPIGYVFVPDDDEFEGRTHLMLLSVVPFKDVTIETVIAHFKKKMEMNYQQASFYQIGEGSNWAVEIPSLQKGERYFYYIEINYKEGSQTTIVRIPEWAPQKPLPYVTYEGRPKKLLVVIHVVMVLGAAILLLHGLYYALVFLQTRSDNRMLSSVFKKTYSIVLWSWISFTFSTLIIGYYIAYVVFGTGWNGIPFGDDITDNKSLFVVLYWGILLFLRSGDRLTISPFKNRISKRTFCTWLIVGILLTALVYFIPHSLFFQ
;
A
#
# COMPACT_ATOMS: atom_id res chain seq x y z
N MET A 1 28.21 -24.79 12.44
CA MET A 1 26.77 -24.77 12.84
C MET A 1 26.20 -23.36 13.01
N GLN A 2 26.93 -22.38 13.56
CA GLN A 2 26.39 -21.04 13.86
C GLN A 2 25.77 -20.30 12.65
N ASN A 3 26.39 -20.31 11.47
CA ASN A 3 25.84 -19.61 10.30
C ASN A 3 24.53 -20.23 9.75
N LYS A 4 24.23 -21.50 10.08
CA LYS A 4 22.99 -22.15 9.62
C LYS A 4 21.76 -21.51 10.26
N ALA A 5 21.83 -21.13 11.54
CA ALA A 5 20.71 -20.51 12.24
C ALA A 5 20.39 -19.12 11.67
N ALA A 6 21.41 -18.28 11.43
CA ALA A 6 21.22 -16.97 10.80
C ALA A 6 20.59 -17.09 9.41
N PHE A 7 21.06 -18.05 8.59
CA PHE A 7 20.48 -18.31 7.29
C PHE A 7 19.00 -18.75 7.37
N ILE A 8 18.67 -19.71 8.25
CA ILE A 8 17.30 -20.21 8.42
C ILE A 8 16.36 -19.08 8.83
N ILE A 9 16.75 -18.25 9.80
CA ILE A 9 15.92 -17.12 10.27
C ILE A 9 15.67 -16.13 9.12
N THR A 10 16.72 -15.72 8.40
CA THR A 10 16.56 -14.78 7.28
C THR A 10 15.69 -15.37 6.16
N ALA A 11 15.87 -16.67 5.83
CA ALA A 11 15.07 -17.35 4.81
C ALA A 11 13.59 -17.45 5.19
N LEU A 12 13.28 -17.78 6.45
CA LEU A 12 11.91 -17.85 6.95
C LEU A 12 11.20 -16.48 6.90
N LEU A 13 11.89 -15.41 7.30
CA LEU A 13 11.34 -14.05 7.23
C LEU A 13 11.08 -13.63 5.77
N GLY A 14 12.01 -13.96 4.86
CA GLY A 14 11.81 -13.73 3.43
C GLY A 14 10.61 -14.49 2.85
N ALA A 15 10.46 -15.76 3.22
CA ALA A 15 9.34 -16.59 2.76
C ALA A 15 7.98 -16.08 3.29
N LEU A 16 7.92 -15.68 4.57
CA LEU A 16 6.70 -15.11 5.16
C LEU A 16 6.28 -13.81 4.47
N ALA A 17 7.24 -12.92 4.18
CA ALA A 17 6.97 -11.68 3.46
C ALA A 17 6.40 -11.97 2.05
N LEU A 18 6.96 -12.95 1.35
CA LEU A 18 6.47 -13.36 0.04
C LEU A 18 5.05 -13.94 0.11
N ALA A 19 4.77 -14.81 1.09
CA ALA A 19 3.45 -15.40 1.28
C ALA A 19 2.37 -14.34 1.54
N PHE A 20 2.68 -13.30 2.32
CA PHE A 20 1.75 -12.20 2.57
C PHE A 20 1.44 -11.41 1.30
N ILE A 21 2.46 -11.12 0.47
CA ILE A 21 2.27 -10.44 -0.83
C ILE A 21 1.36 -11.27 -1.75
N PHE A 22 1.56 -12.59 -1.82
CA PHE A 22 0.68 -13.46 -2.61
C PHE A 22 -0.75 -13.47 -2.07
N TYR A 23 -0.93 -13.51 -0.75
CA TYR A 23 -2.25 -13.50 -0.13
C TYR A 23 -3.06 -12.24 -0.48
N SER A 24 -2.42 -11.06 -0.47
CA SER A 24 -3.09 -9.80 -0.83
C SER A 24 -3.46 -9.71 -2.30
N ILE A 25 -2.71 -10.37 -3.19
CA ILE A 25 -3.01 -10.39 -4.64
C ILE A 25 -4.21 -11.28 -4.96
N ILE A 26 -4.42 -12.36 -4.21
CA ILE A 26 -5.42 -13.39 -4.53
C ILE A 26 -6.82 -13.02 -4.01
N ASN A 27 -6.93 -12.12 -3.03
CA ASN A 27 -8.20 -11.77 -2.38
C ASN A 27 -8.53 -10.27 -2.60
N PRO A 28 -8.98 -9.87 -3.80
CA PRO A 28 -9.42 -8.50 -4.03
C PRO A 28 -10.73 -8.23 -3.27
N ASP A 29 -10.96 -6.96 -2.92
CA ASP A 29 -12.23 -6.53 -2.35
C ASP A 29 -13.34 -6.72 -3.40
N MET A 30 -14.31 -7.58 -3.09
CA MET A 30 -15.41 -7.93 -3.98
C MET A 30 -16.71 -8.00 -3.20
N TYR A 31 -17.71 -7.26 -3.66
CA TYR A 31 -19.07 -7.37 -3.15
C TYR A 31 -19.83 -8.41 -3.96
N ARG A 32 -19.89 -9.62 -3.43
CA ARG A 32 -20.54 -10.75 -4.09
C ARG A 32 -21.62 -11.35 -3.22
N LYS A 33 -22.81 -11.47 -3.79
CA LYS A 33 -23.93 -12.19 -3.20
C LYS A 33 -24.58 -13.06 -4.25
N MET A 34 -24.22 -14.35 -4.27
CA MET A 34 -24.74 -15.34 -5.22
C MET A 34 -25.40 -16.47 -4.44
N ASN A 35 -26.59 -16.20 -3.89
CA ASN A 35 -27.38 -17.19 -3.18
C ASN A 35 -28.73 -17.38 -3.88
N PRO A 36 -29.00 -18.56 -4.48
CA PRO A 36 -30.26 -18.83 -5.18
C PRO A 36 -31.53 -18.69 -4.33
N VAL A 37 -31.40 -18.68 -3.00
CA VAL A 37 -32.53 -18.43 -2.08
C VAL A 37 -33.01 -16.97 -2.14
N GLN A 38 -32.12 -16.04 -2.52
CA GLN A 38 -32.45 -14.62 -2.60
C GLN A 38 -33.07 -14.26 -3.96
N PRO A 39 -33.92 -13.21 -4.03
CA PRO A 39 -34.59 -12.83 -5.28
C PRO A 39 -33.61 -12.46 -6.40
N ILE A 40 -32.50 -11.84 -6.04
CA ILE A 40 -31.43 -11.42 -6.95
C ILE A 40 -30.06 -11.83 -6.39
N GLY A 41 -29.12 -12.10 -7.29
CA GLY A 41 -27.69 -12.19 -7.02
C GLY A 41 -26.95 -11.04 -7.67
N TYR A 42 -25.81 -10.65 -7.11
CA TYR A 42 -24.95 -9.63 -7.70
C TYR A 42 -23.46 -9.89 -7.50
N VAL A 43 -22.68 -9.35 -8.42
CA VAL A 43 -21.21 -9.28 -8.35
C VAL A 43 -20.81 -7.86 -8.72
N PHE A 44 -20.16 -7.18 -7.78
CA PHE A 44 -19.57 -5.86 -7.97
C PHE A 44 -18.12 -5.88 -7.49
N VAL A 45 -17.22 -5.41 -8.34
CA VAL A 45 -15.80 -5.21 -8.02
C VAL A 45 -15.57 -3.71 -8.13
N PRO A 46 -15.36 -3.01 -7.00
CA PRO A 46 -14.99 -1.60 -7.06
C PRO A 46 -13.61 -1.45 -7.68
N ASP A 47 -13.43 -0.43 -8.51
CA ASP A 47 -12.10 0.06 -8.86
C ASP A 47 -11.73 1.21 -7.92
N ASP A 48 -10.46 1.22 -7.50
CA ASP A 48 -9.94 2.18 -6.52
C ASP A 48 -9.32 3.42 -7.19
N ASP A 49 -9.01 3.34 -8.49
CA ASP A 49 -8.30 4.36 -9.26
C ASP A 49 -8.83 4.51 -10.71
N GLU A 50 -8.72 5.73 -11.24
CA GLU A 50 -8.95 6.04 -12.66
C GLU A 50 -8.03 7.21 -13.09
N PHE A 51 -7.73 7.37 -14.37
CA PHE A 51 -6.91 8.49 -14.82
C PHE A 51 -7.68 9.80 -14.90
N GLU A 52 -7.02 10.89 -14.50
CA GLU A 52 -7.51 12.25 -14.75
C GLU A 52 -7.87 12.44 -16.24
N GLY A 53 -9.04 13.03 -16.48
CA GLY A 53 -9.61 13.26 -17.80
C GLY A 53 -10.37 12.08 -18.40
N ARG A 54 -10.51 10.95 -17.69
CA ARG A 54 -11.32 9.80 -18.12
C ARG A 54 -12.60 9.69 -17.31
N THR A 55 -13.68 9.28 -17.95
CA THR A 55 -14.88 8.85 -17.23
C THR A 55 -14.58 7.55 -16.51
N HIS A 56 -15.10 7.40 -15.29
CA HIS A 56 -14.97 6.17 -14.54
C HIS A 56 -16.14 5.25 -14.88
N LEU A 57 -15.83 4.07 -15.44
CA LEU A 57 -16.81 3.07 -15.84
C LEU A 57 -17.01 2.07 -14.70
N MET A 58 -18.20 2.05 -14.10
CA MET A 58 -18.55 1.01 -13.14
C MET A 58 -19.30 -0.13 -13.83
N LEU A 59 -18.87 -1.35 -13.55
CA LEU A 59 -19.49 -2.57 -14.06
C LEU A 59 -20.12 -3.36 -12.92
N LEU A 60 -21.37 -3.76 -13.11
CA LEU A 60 -22.14 -4.54 -12.14
C LEU A 60 -22.83 -5.70 -12.86
N SER A 61 -22.72 -6.91 -12.31
CA SER A 61 -23.52 -8.05 -12.77
C SER A 61 -24.66 -8.29 -11.78
N VAL A 62 -25.91 -8.27 -12.25
CA VAL A 62 -27.13 -8.55 -11.47
C VAL A 62 -27.88 -9.71 -12.12
N VAL A 63 -27.99 -10.82 -11.41
CA VAL A 63 -28.65 -12.04 -11.88
C VAL A 63 -29.98 -12.21 -11.13
N PRO A 64 -31.14 -12.12 -11.79
CA PRO A 64 -32.40 -12.48 -11.17
C PRO A 64 -32.47 -14.01 -11.00
N PHE A 65 -32.83 -14.50 -9.81
CA PHE A 65 -32.99 -15.94 -9.55
C PHE A 65 -34.46 -16.39 -9.51
N LYS A 66 -35.38 -15.47 -9.21
CA LYS A 66 -36.84 -15.71 -9.20
C LYS A 66 -37.51 -14.94 -10.34
N ASP A 67 -38.84 -15.00 -10.45
CA ASP A 67 -39.67 -14.14 -11.32
C ASP A 67 -39.64 -12.68 -10.83
N VAL A 68 -38.47 -12.07 -10.99
CA VAL A 68 -38.12 -10.74 -10.52
C VAL A 68 -37.66 -9.92 -11.72
N THR A 69 -38.18 -8.71 -11.82
CA THR A 69 -37.75 -7.76 -12.84
C THR A 69 -36.90 -6.68 -12.18
N ILE A 70 -35.70 -6.45 -12.69
CA ILE A 70 -34.87 -5.32 -12.29
C ILE A 70 -35.47 -4.06 -12.91
N GLU A 71 -35.92 -3.11 -12.08
CA GLU A 71 -36.56 -1.88 -12.55
C GLU A 71 -35.49 -0.83 -12.86
N THR A 72 -34.62 -0.54 -11.88
CA THR A 72 -33.55 0.44 -12.03
C THR A 72 -32.32 0.03 -11.24
N VAL A 73 -31.17 0.46 -11.75
CA VAL A 73 -29.89 0.34 -11.06
C VAL A 73 -29.24 1.71 -11.09
N ILE A 74 -28.93 2.26 -9.91
CA ILE A 74 -28.50 3.65 -9.75
C ILE A 74 -27.19 3.69 -8.96
N ALA A 75 -26.20 4.38 -9.50
CA ALA A 75 -25.01 4.78 -8.77
C ALA A 75 -25.26 6.08 -8.02
N HIS A 76 -25.00 6.08 -6.72
CA HIS A 76 -24.96 7.28 -5.90
C HIS A 76 -23.51 7.62 -5.60
N PHE A 77 -23.01 8.77 -6.05
CA PHE A 77 -21.62 9.17 -5.87
C PHE A 77 -21.51 10.62 -5.42
N LYS A 78 -20.44 10.95 -4.67
CA LYS A 78 -20.16 12.32 -4.23
C LYS A 78 -18.70 12.56 -3.91
N LYS A 79 -18.26 13.82 -3.97
CA LYS A 79 -16.93 14.20 -3.46
C LYS A 79 -16.90 14.20 -1.93
N LYS A 80 -15.71 14.10 -1.33
CA LYS A 80 -15.53 14.11 0.15
C LYS A 80 -16.21 15.30 0.85
N MET A 81 -16.16 16.48 0.22
CA MET A 81 -16.68 17.73 0.78
C MET A 81 -18.15 17.98 0.42
N GLU A 82 -18.76 17.13 -0.40
CA GLU A 82 -20.16 17.28 -0.82
C GLU A 82 -21.12 16.59 0.16
N MET A 83 -22.20 17.29 0.50
CA MET A 83 -23.25 16.76 1.37
C MET A 83 -24.14 15.76 0.62
N ASN A 84 -24.53 16.11 -0.61
CA ASN A 84 -25.52 15.38 -1.40
C ASN A 84 -24.87 14.44 -2.40
N TYR A 85 -25.51 13.28 -2.63
CA TYR A 85 -25.12 12.35 -3.69
C TYR A 85 -25.67 12.82 -5.03
N GLN A 86 -24.80 12.82 -6.03
CA GLN A 86 -25.17 12.80 -7.43
C GLN A 86 -25.61 11.38 -7.80
N GLN A 87 -26.47 11.27 -8.81
CA GLN A 87 -27.04 9.99 -9.23
C GLN A 87 -26.77 9.77 -10.72
N ALA A 88 -26.38 8.56 -11.08
CA ALA A 88 -26.29 8.12 -12.47
C ALA A 88 -26.96 6.76 -12.62
N SER A 89 -27.85 6.63 -13.62
CA SER A 89 -28.54 5.37 -13.90
C SER A 89 -27.65 4.48 -14.74
N PHE A 90 -27.54 3.21 -14.35
CA PHE A 90 -26.88 2.22 -15.16
C PHE A 90 -27.74 1.88 -16.38
N TYR A 91 -27.08 1.57 -17.48
CA TYR A 91 -27.69 0.97 -18.66
C TYR A 91 -27.28 -0.51 -18.75
N GLN A 92 -28.20 -1.34 -19.22
CA GLN A 92 -27.95 -2.76 -19.42
C GLN A 92 -27.09 -2.97 -20.68
N ILE A 93 -26.05 -3.80 -20.58
CA ILE A 93 -25.17 -4.13 -21.70
C ILE A 93 -25.71 -5.39 -22.39
N GLY A 94 -26.34 -5.20 -23.55
CA GLY A 94 -26.97 -6.27 -24.33
C GLY A 94 -28.16 -6.90 -23.58
N GLU A 95 -28.40 -8.19 -23.83
CA GLU A 95 -29.49 -8.96 -23.17
C GLU A 95 -29.03 -9.67 -21.89
N GLY A 96 -27.81 -9.39 -21.41
CA GLY A 96 -27.18 -10.09 -20.30
C GLY A 96 -27.51 -9.53 -18.91
N SER A 97 -26.91 -10.12 -17.89
CA SER A 97 -26.99 -9.65 -16.49
C SER A 97 -26.08 -8.45 -16.18
N ASN A 98 -25.41 -7.88 -17.18
CA ASN A 98 -24.38 -6.87 -16.97
C ASN A 98 -24.93 -5.46 -17.17
N TRP A 99 -24.54 -4.58 -16.27
CA TRP A 99 -24.95 -3.19 -16.19
C TRP A 99 -23.70 -2.33 -16.15
N ALA A 100 -23.75 -1.18 -16.83
CA ALA A 100 -22.68 -0.20 -16.84
C ALA A 100 -23.19 1.21 -16.56
N VAL A 101 -22.35 2.03 -15.94
CA VAL A 101 -22.57 3.47 -15.82
C VAL A 101 -21.25 4.20 -15.91
N GLU A 102 -21.27 5.39 -16.49
CA GLU A 102 -20.11 6.28 -16.54
C GLU A 102 -20.30 7.44 -15.56
N ILE A 103 -19.32 7.65 -14.69
CA ILE A 103 -19.23 8.80 -13.81
C ILE A 103 -18.25 9.82 -14.43
N PRO A 104 -18.58 11.13 -14.41
CA PRO A 104 -17.71 12.18 -14.96
C PRO A 104 -16.32 12.18 -14.32
N SER A 105 -15.29 12.53 -15.08
CA SER A 105 -13.92 12.64 -14.56
C SER A 105 -13.78 13.70 -13.46
N LEU A 106 -12.81 13.50 -12.56
CA LEU A 106 -12.29 14.53 -11.67
C LEU A 106 -10.86 14.95 -12.02
N GLN A 107 -10.37 15.97 -11.33
CA GLN A 107 -8.94 16.33 -11.34
C GLN A 107 -8.14 15.33 -10.52
N LYS A 108 -6.84 15.23 -10.81
CA LYS A 108 -5.96 14.34 -10.07
C LYS A 108 -5.95 14.64 -8.56
N GLY A 109 -5.89 13.60 -7.74
CA GLY A 109 -5.97 13.67 -6.28
C GLY A 109 -7.39 13.79 -5.72
N GLU A 110 -8.39 14.13 -6.54
CA GLU A 110 -9.79 14.12 -6.11
C GLU A 110 -10.37 12.69 -6.11
N ARG A 111 -11.42 12.48 -5.30
CA ARG A 111 -12.07 11.17 -5.14
C ARG A 111 -13.58 11.28 -5.17
N TYR A 112 -14.22 10.29 -5.77
CA TYR A 112 -15.63 10.00 -5.51
C TYR A 112 -15.75 8.89 -4.48
N PHE A 113 -16.72 9.03 -3.59
CA PHE A 113 -17.22 7.96 -2.73
C PHE A 113 -18.59 7.57 -3.25
N TYR A 114 -18.84 6.27 -3.42
CA TYR A 114 -20.05 5.82 -4.08
C TYR A 114 -20.62 4.53 -3.49
N TYR A 115 -21.89 4.29 -3.78
CA TYR A 115 -22.58 3.03 -3.56
C TYR A 115 -23.60 2.82 -4.68
N ILE A 116 -24.07 1.59 -4.84
CA ILE A 116 -25.04 1.22 -5.87
C ILE A 116 -26.35 0.83 -5.20
N GLU A 117 -27.46 1.29 -5.77
CA GLU A 117 -28.81 0.93 -5.39
C GLU A 117 -29.48 0.17 -6.54
N ILE A 118 -30.00 -1.03 -6.25
CA ILE A 118 -30.71 -1.89 -7.20
C ILE A 118 -32.16 -1.95 -6.75
N ASN A 119 -33.06 -1.45 -7.59
CA ASN A 119 -34.49 -1.55 -7.40
C ASN A 119 -35.03 -2.69 -8.27
N TYR A 120 -35.70 -3.64 -7.65
CA TYR A 120 -36.32 -4.76 -8.35
C TYR A 120 -37.73 -4.99 -7.83
N LYS A 121 -38.53 -5.65 -8.66
CA LYS A 121 -39.92 -5.97 -8.38
C LYS A 121 -40.12 -7.47 -8.26
N GLU A 122 -40.68 -7.91 -7.14
CA GLU A 122 -41.15 -9.28 -6.92
C GLU A 122 -42.70 -9.21 -6.86
N GLY A 123 -43.37 -9.61 -7.95
CA GLY A 123 -44.82 -9.45 -8.10
C GLY A 123 -45.25 -7.97 -8.15
N SER A 124 -45.92 -7.46 -7.11
CA SER A 124 -46.33 -6.06 -7.01
C SER A 124 -45.46 -5.22 -6.06
N GLN A 125 -44.53 -5.84 -5.33
CA GLN A 125 -43.71 -5.17 -4.34
C GLN A 125 -42.33 -4.80 -4.93
N THR A 126 -42.00 -3.52 -4.86
CA THR A 126 -40.63 -3.03 -5.17
C THR A 126 -39.76 -3.14 -3.93
N THR A 127 -38.58 -3.73 -4.09
CA THR A 127 -37.57 -3.89 -3.04
C THR A 127 -36.26 -3.27 -3.49
N ILE A 128 -35.52 -2.72 -2.51
CA ILE A 128 -34.28 -2.00 -2.73
C ILE A 128 -33.13 -2.80 -2.11
N VAL A 129 -32.05 -3.00 -2.87
CA VAL A 129 -30.79 -3.58 -2.39
C VAL A 129 -29.66 -2.58 -2.61
N ARG A 130 -28.76 -2.49 -1.63
CA ARG A 130 -27.60 -1.58 -1.69
C ARG A 130 -26.28 -2.32 -1.67
N ILE A 131 -25.29 -1.77 -2.36
CA ILE A 131 -23.93 -2.28 -2.44
C ILE A 131 -22.96 -1.14 -2.08
N PRO A 132 -22.23 -1.23 -0.95
CA PRO A 132 -22.33 -2.27 0.09
C PRO A 132 -23.66 -2.23 0.86
N GLU A 133 -23.98 -3.31 1.59
CA GLU A 133 -25.26 -3.46 2.31
C GLU A 133 -25.48 -2.39 3.38
N TRP A 134 -24.39 -1.87 3.96
CA TRP A 134 -24.41 -0.79 4.96
C TRP A 134 -24.42 0.61 4.32
N ALA A 135 -24.59 0.75 3.01
CA ALA A 135 -24.73 2.08 2.41
C ALA A 135 -26.06 2.75 2.84
N PRO A 136 -26.07 4.07 3.11
CA PRO A 136 -25.03 5.07 2.81
C PRO A 136 -24.03 5.31 3.95
N GLN A 137 -24.00 4.46 4.98
CA GLN A 137 -23.02 4.60 6.07
C GLN A 137 -21.61 4.29 5.57
N LYS A 138 -20.60 4.91 6.20
CA LYS A 138 -19.19 4.64 5.90
C LYS A 138 -18.77 3.28 6.49
N PRO A 139 -17.75 2.62 5.89
CA PRO A 139 -16.96 3.06 4.75
C PRO A 139 -17.60 2.74 3.40
N LEU A 140 -17.43 3.64 2.45
CA LEU A 140 -17.91 3.45 1.08
C LEU A 140 -16.73 3.15 0.14
N PRO A 141 -16.96 2.34 -0.91
CA PRO A 141 -16.08 2.31 -2.06
C PRO A 141 -15.76 3.72 -2.56
N TYR A 142 -14.55 3.89 -3.07
CA TYR A 142 -14.11 5.14 -3.66
C TYR A 142 -13.29 4.89 -4.91
N VAL A 143 -13.29 5.86 -5.81
CA VAL A 143 -12.37 5.91 -6.95
C VAL A 143 -11.53 7.18 -6.84
N THR A 144 -10.21 7.04 -6.94
CA THR A 144 -9.26 8.15 -6.92
C THR A 144 -8.83 8.49 -8.32
N TYR A 145 -8.89 9.76 -8.69
CA TYR A 145 -8.39 10.20 -9.98
C TYR A 145 -6.90 10.46 -9.91
N GLU A 146 -6.15 9.83 -10.80
CA GLU A 146 -4.70 9.81 -10.78
C GLU A 146 -4.11 10.41 -12.06
N GLY A 147 -3.05 11.19 -11.90
CA GLY A 147 -2.19 11.59 -12.99
C GLY A 147 -1.32 10.43 -13.48
N ARG A 148 -0.68 10.59 -14.64
CA ARG A 148 0.13 9.54 -15.26
C ARG A 148 1.63 9.76 -15.06
N PRO A 149 2.26 9.07 -14.08
CA PRO A 149 3.70 9.13 -13.94
C PRO A 149 4.39 8.41 -15.10
N LYS A 150 5.61 8.84 -15.44
CA LYS A 150 6.43 8.12 -16.42
C LYS A 150 6.72 6.72 -15.89
N LYS A 151 6.34 5.68 -16.63
CA LYS A 151 6.53 4.26 -16.25
C LYS A 151 7.95 3.96 -15.80
N LEU A 152 8.96 4.50 -16.50
CA LEU A 152 10.37 4.31 -16.13
C LEU A 152 10.68 4.81 -14.72
N LEU A 153 10.14 5.94 -14.30
CA LEU A 153 10.35 6.47 -12.94
C LEU A 153 9.72 5.57 -11.89
N VAL A 154 8.52 5.04 -12.15
CA VAL A 154 7.86 4.06 -11.27
C VAL A 154 8.70 2.79 -11.16
N VAL A 155 9.21 2.27 -12.28
CA VAL A 155 10.10 1.09 -12.29
C VAL A 155 11.36 1.35 -11.48
N ILE A 156 12.04 2.48 -11.68
CA ILE A 156 13.23 2.85 -10.91
C ILE A 156 12.90 2.95 -9.42
N HIS A 157 11.80 3.61 -9.05
CA HIS A 157 11.35 3.73 -7.67
C HIS A 157 11.16 2.37 -7.01
N VAL A 158 10.39 1.48 -7.66
CA VAL A 158 10.11 0.12 -7.15
C VAL A 158 11.41 -0.69 -7.02
N VAL A 159 12.27 -0.66 -8.04
CA VAL A 159 13.56 -1.38 -8.00
C VAL A 159 14.44 -0.88 -6.84
N MET A 160 14.46 0.42 -6.57
CA MET A 160 15.26 0.98 -5.48
C MET A 160 14.70 0.67 -4.09
N VAL A 161 13.37 0.69 -3.92
CA VAL A 161 12.72 0.30 -2.64
C VAL A 161 12.92 -1.20 -2.39
N LEU A 162 12.67 -2.04 -3.39
CA LEU A 162 12.87 -3.49 -3.28
C LEU A 162 14.35 -3.83 -3.05
N GLY A 163 15.25 -3.16 -3.78
CA GLY A 163 16.69 -3.30 -3.60
C GLY A 163 17.13 -2.92 -2.18
N ALA A 164 16.59 -1.83 -1.62
CA ALA A 164 16.83 -1.47 -0.22
C ALA A 164 16.34 -2.55 0.75
N ALA A 165 15.14 -3.09 0.57
CA ALA A 165 14.63 -4.17 1.41
C ALA A 165 15.53 -5.43 1.37
N ILE A 166 15.98 -5.84 0.18
CA ILE A 166 16.91 -6.96 0.00
C ILE A 166 18.24 -6.68 0.71
N LEU A 167 18.78 -5.45 0.58
CA LEU A 167 20.00 -5.05 1.28
C LEU A 167 19.80 -5.08 2.81
N LEU A 168 18.66 -4.63 3.35
CA LEU A 168 18.36 -4.78 4.79
C LEU A 168 18.35 -6.24 5.23
N LEU A 169 17.75 -7.15 4.47
CA LEU A 169 17.76 -8.59 4.78
C LEU A 169 19.19 -9.17 4.79
N HIS A 170 20.04 -8.72 3.86
CA HIS A 170 21.47 -9.07 3.89
C HIS A 170 22.19 -8.45 5.09
N GLY A 171 21.84 -7.22 5.45
CA GLY A 171 22.32 -6.55 6.66
C GLY A 171 21.96 -7.32 7.93
N LEU A 172 20.72 -7.84 8.01
CA LEU A 172 20.25 -8.71 9.09
C LEU A 172 21.12 -9.96 9.19
N TYR A 173 21.34 -10.66 8.08
CA TYR A 173 22.19 -11.84 8.04
C TYR A 173 23.58 -11.56 8.61
N TYR A 174 24.26 -10.51 8.14
CA TYR A 174 25.59 -10.17 8.65
C TYR A 174 25.58 -9.69 10.10
N ALA A 175 24.51 -9.01 10.55
CA ALA A 175 24.35 -8.61 11.94
C ALA A 175 24.20 -9.84 12.87
N LEU A 176 23.41 -10.83 12.48
CA LEU A 176 23.26 -12.08 13.22
C LEU A 176 24.58 -12.86 13.28
N VAL A 177 25.29 -12.99 12.15
CA VAL A 177 26.62 -13.60 12.11
C VAL A 177 27.60 -12.86 13.03
N PHE A 178 27.57 -11.52 13.02
CA PHE A 178 28.42 -10.70 13.89
C PHE A 178 28.15 -10.95 15.37
N LEU A 179 26.88 -11.03 15.78
CA LEU A 179 26.50 -11.24 17.18
C LEU A 179 26.76 -12.67 17.68
N GLN A 180 26.71 -13.66 16.79
CA GLN A 180 26.98 -15.07 17.12
C GLN A 180 28.48 -15.40 17.18
N THR A 181 29.33 -14.62 16.50
CA THR A 181 30.77 -14.86 16.45
C THR A 181 31.44 -14.45 17.77
N ARG A 182 32.00 -15.43 18.50
CA ARG A 182 32.65 -15.21 19.82
C ARG A 182 34.15 -14.90 19.76
N SER A 183 34.81 -15.02 18.60
CA SER A 183 36.28 -14.93 18.49
C SER A 183 36.77 -14.28 17.18
N ASP A 184 37.96 -13.68 17.29
CA ASP A 184 38.84 -13.02 16.32
C ASP A 184 38.47 -11.61 15.83
N ASN A 185 39.27 -10.62 16.27
CA ASN A 185 39.07 -9.18 16.05
C ASN A 185 39.08 -8.79 14.57
N ARG A 186 39.86 -9.51 13.73
CA ARG A 186 40.02 -9.16 12.32
C ARG A 186 38.81 -9.57 11.49
N MET A 187 38.30 -10.79 11.70
CA MET A 187 37.11 -11.30 11.01
C MET A 187 35.86 -10.49 11.39
N LEU A 188 35.67 -10.22 12.69
CA LEU A 188 34.59 -9.37 13.20
C LEU A 188 34.61 -7.96 12.59
N SER A 189 35.80 -7.37 12.42
CA SER A 189 35.93 -6.05 11.80
C SER A 189 35.51 -6.06 10.32
N SER A 190 35.87 -7.12 9.57
CA SER A 190 35.46 -7.28 8.17
C SER A 190 33.95 -7.47 8.01
N VAL A 191 33.35 -8.36 8.82
CA VAL A 191 31.89 -8.60 8.82
C VAL A 191 31.15 -7.30 9.14
N PHE A 192 31.56 -6.58 10.18
CA PHE A 192 30.94 -5.32 10.55
C PHE A 192 31.03 -4.26 9.44
N LYS A 193 32.17 -4.13 8.76
CA LYS A 193 32.33 -3.20 7.63
C LYS A 193 31.34 -3.53 6.51
N LYS A 194 31.12 -4.82 6.22
CA LYS A 194 30.11 -5.26 5.26
C LYS A 194 28.69 -4.91 5.74
N THR A 195 28.34 -5.23 7.00
CA THR A 195 27.04 -4.87 7.60
C THR A 195 26.76 -3.38 7.44
N TYR A 196 27.69 -2.53 7.88
CA TYR A 196 27.54 -1.08 7.81
C TYR A 196 27.38 -0.60 6.37
N SER A 197 28.22 -1.09 5.44
CA SER A 197 28.15 -0.68 4.04
C SER A 197 26.83 -1.06 3.38
N ILE A 198 26.30 -2.25 3.68
CA ILE A 198 25.03 -2.74 3.14
C ILE A 198 23.87 -1.89 3.67
N VAL A 199 23.84 -1.61 4.98
CA VAL A 199 22.81 -0.76 5.59
C VAL A 199 22.88 0.67 5.07
N LEU A 200 24.09 1.21 4.86
CA LEU A 200 24.28 2.54 4.27
C LEU A 200 23.70 2.60 2.85
N TRP A 201 24.04 1.64 1.98
CA TRP A 201 23.51 1.61 0.62
C TRP A 201 22.00 1.36 0.58
N SER A 202 21.50 0.53 1.48
CA SER A 202 20.06 0.38 1.68
C SER A 202 19.40 1.70 2.03
N TRP A 203 19.94 2.42 3.01
CA TRP A 203 19.39 3.70 3.47
C TRP A 203 19.45 4.76 2.37
N ILE A 204 20.56 4.87 1.63
CA ILE A 204 20.69 5.78 0.49
C ILE A 204 19.65 5.44 -0.59
N SER A 205 19.56 4.17 -0.97
CA SER A 205 18.59 3.70 -1.98
C SER A 205 17.16 4.01 -1.55
N PHE A 206 16.80 3.68 -0.31
CA PHE A 206 15.47 3.95 0.22
C PHE A 206 15.16 5.44 0.32
N THR A 207 16.09 6.24 0.84
CA THR A 207 15.91 7.69 1.01
C THR A 207 15.75 8.39 -0.34
N PHE A 208 16.61 8.08 -1.30
CA PHE A 208 16.51 8.65 -2.64
C PHE A 208 15.23 8.21 -3.35
N SER A 209 14.89 6.93 -3.26
CA SER A 209 13.67 6.42 -3.87
C SER A 209 12.41 7.04 -3.27
N THR A 210 12.36 7.23 -1.95
CA THR A 210 11.14 7.65 -1.26
C THR A 210 11.00 9.16 -1.20
N LEU A 211 12.03 9.88 -0.75
CA LEU A 211 11.94 11.33 -0.54
C LEU A 211 12.12 12.15 -1.83
N ILE A 212 12.77 11.60 -2.85
CA ILE A 212 13.03 12.32 -4.10
C ILE A 212 12.14 11.78 -5.23
N ILE A 213 12.30 10.49 -5.57
CA ILE A 213 11.51 9.89 -6.65
C ILE A 213 10.04 9.75 -6.23
N GLY A 214 9.79 9.27 -5.00
CA GLY A 214 8.45 9.10 -4.45
C GLY A 214 7.69 10.42 -4.36
N TYR A 215 8.33 11.47 -3.84
CA TYR A 215 7.79 12.84 -3.86
C TYR A 215 7.33 13.27 -5.25
N TYR A 216 8.19 13.08 -6.26
CA TYR A 216 7.88 13.48 -7.63
C TYR A 216 6.73 12.65 -8.21
N ILE A 217 6.72 11.34 -7.99
CA ILE A 217 5.65 10.45 -8.44
C ILE A 217 4.33 10.87 -7.78
N ALA A 218 4.29 11.07 -6.47
CA ALA A 218 3.12 11.51 -5.73
C ALA A 218 2.58 12.84 -6.28
N TYR A 219 3.45 13.81 -6.54
CA TYR A 219 3.04 15.09 -7.13
C TYR A 219 2.40 14.93 -8.52
N VAL A 220 2.96 14.04 -9.36
CA VAL A 220 2.38 13.77 -10.69
C VAL A 220 1.05 13.05 -10.57
N VAL A 221 0.95 12.05 -9.68
CA VAL A 221 -0.22 11.18 -9.50
C VAL A 221 -1.36 11.91 -8.78
N PHE A 222 -1.09 12.56 -7.65
CA PHE A 222 -2.12 13.13 -6.76
C PHE A 222 -2.14 14.66 -6.73
N GLY A 223 -1.22 15.33 -7.43
CA GLY A 223 -1.09 16.78 -7.39
C GLY A 223 -0.42 17.33 -6.12
N THR A 224 -0.14 16.47 -5.14
CA THR A 224 0.57 16.79 -3.89
C THR A 224 1.78 15.87 -3.77
N GLY A 225 2.95 16.45 -3.46
CA GLY A 225 4.20 15.70 -3.37
C GLY A 225 4.39 15.10 -1.98
N TRP A 226 5.06 15.84 -1.10
CA TRP A 226 5.25 15.49 0.31
C TRP A 226 4.17 16.17 1.12
N ASN A 227 3.38 15.37 1.81
CA ASN A 227 2.37 15.81 2.74
C ASN A 227 2.63 15.27 4.16
N GLY A 228 3.84 14.80 4.47
CA GLY A 228 4.28 14.48 5.82
C GLY A 228 4.81 15.69 6.59
N ILE A 229 5.22 15.48 7.84
CA ILE A 229 5.85 16.48 8.72
C ILE A 229 7.10 17.05 8.01
N PRO A 230 7.35 18.38 8.06
CA PRO A 230 6.60 19.41 8.81
C PRO A 230 5.45 20.07 8.02
N PHE A 231 5.17 19.63 6.78
CA PHE A 231 4.26 20.34 5.88
C PHE A 231 2.82 19.80 5.91
N GLY A 232 2.62 18.57 6.34
CA GLY A 232 1.30 17.96 6.50
C GLY A 232 1.28 16.81 7.51
N ASP A 233 0.19 16.04 7.47
CA ASP A 233 -0.15 14.98 8.41
C ASP A 233 -0.30 13.59 7.74
N ASP A 234 0.09 13.45 6.47
CA ASP A 234 -0.03 12.18 5.75
C ASP A 234 0.76 11.08 6.45
N ILE A 235 0.04 10.05 6.89
CA ILE A 235 0.59 8.94 7.65
C ILE A 235 1.62 8.17 6.82
N THR A 236 1.42 8.04 5.50
CA THR A 236 2.29 7.26 4.61
C THR A 236 3.66 7.92 4.46
N ASP A 237 3.67 9.23 4.26
CA ASP A 237 4.87 10.04 4.24
C ASP A 237 5.57 10.02 5.61
N ASN A 238 4.82 10.17 6.70
CA ASN A 238 5.37 10.15 8.05
C ASN A 238 6.02 8.80 8.43
N LYS A 239 5.41 7.67 8.03
CA LYS A 239 6.01 6.33 8.21
C LYS A 239 7.35 6.23 7.49
N SER A 240 7.39 6.70 6.24
CA SER A 240 8.61 6.70 5.42
C SER A 240 9.69 7.61 6.01
N LEU A 241 9.32 8.80 6.49
CA LEU A 241 10.23 9.71 7.18
C LEU A 241 10.82 9.07 8.43
N PHE A 242 9.99 8.43 9.26
CA PHE A 242 10.45 7.76 10.47
C PHE A 242 11.51 6.69 10.15
N VAL A 243 11.29 5.88 9.12
CA VAL A 243 12.25 4.87 8.67
C VAL A 243 13.54 5.52 8.20
N VAL A 244 13.48 6.56 7.36
CA VAL A 244 14.66 7.30 6.91
C VAL A 244 15.44 7.88 8.09
N LEU A 245 14.76 8.53 9.03
CA LEU A 245 15.39 9.16 10.19
C LEU A 245 16.01 8.12 11.12
N TYR A 246 15.30 7.05 11.43
CA TYR A 246 15.80 5.97 12.28
C TYR A 246 17.12 5.40 11.75
N TRP A 247 17.14 5.00 10.47
CA TRP A 247 18.31 4.41 9.84
C TRP A 247 19.44 5.43 9.67
N GLY A 248 19.10 6.68 9.33
CA GLY A 248 20.05 7.78 9.24
C GLY A 248 20.73 8.06 10.57
N ILE A 249 19.98 8.14 11.67
CA ILE A 249 20.50 8.32 13.03
C ILE A 249 21.38 7.13 13.42
N LEU A 250 20.94 5.90 13.18
CA LEU A 250 21.72 4.70 13.52
C LEU A 250 23.06 4.67 12.77
N LEU A 251 23.06 5.01 11.47
CA LEU A 251 24.27 5.14 10.67
C LEU A 251 25.15 6.30 11.17
N PHE A 252 24.56 7.44 11.48
CA PHE A 252 25.27 8.63 11.95
C PHE A 252 25.96 8.41 13.30
N LEU A 253 25.30 7.79 14.28
CA LEU A 253 25.86 7.49 15.60
C LEU A 253 27.06 6.53 15.54
N ARG A 254 27.13 5.70 14.50
CA ARG A 254 28.21 4.74 14.30
C ARG A 254 29.20 5.15 13.21
N SER A 255 28.93 6.24 12.46
CA SER A 255 29.69 6.79 11.33
C SER A 255 30.97 6.01 11.09
N GLY A 256 30.89 4.99 10.22
CA GLY A 256 31.98 4.03 10.04
C GLY A 256 33.30 4.73 9.71
N ASP A 257 34.42 4.02 9.80
CA ASP A 257 35.78 4.58 9.58
C ASP A 257 36.00 5.31 8.23
N ARG A 258 35.02 5.24 7.32
CA ARG A 258 35.01 5.88 5.99
C ARG A 258 34.44 7.31 5.96
N LEU A 259 33.59 7.69 6.90
CA LEU A 259 32.98 9.03 6.92
C LEU A 259 33.77 9.92 7.89
N THR A 260 34.78 10.60 7.37
CA THR A 260 35.69 11.50 8.12
C THR A 260 34.99 12.74 8.70
N ILE A 261 33.71 12.97 8.36
CA ILE A 261 33.03 14.27 8.48
C ILE A 261 32.23 14.42 9.79
N SER A 262 32.12 13.40 10.66
CA SER A 262 31.26 13.50 11.84
C SER A 262 32.02 13.89 13.13
N PRO A 263 31.64 14.98 13.83
CA PRO A 263 32.10 15.28 15.19
C PRO A 263 31.57 14.27 16.25
N PHE A 264 30.71 13.32 15.85
CA PHE A 264 30.08 12.30 16.70
C PHE A 264 30.53 10.87 16.34
N LYS A 265 31.81 10.70 15.97
CA LYS A 265 32.36 9.42 15.55
C LYS A 265 32.22 8.33 16.63
N ASN A 266 31.72 7.15 16.24
CA ASN A 266 31.70 5.94 17.05
C ASN A 266 31.03 6.07 18.45
N ARG A 267 29.93 6.82 18.58
CA ARG A 267 29.19 6.97 19.86
C ARG A 267 28.61 5.67 20.39
N ILE A 268 28.32 4.70 19.52
CA ILE A 268 27.80 3.38 19.90
C ILE A 268 28.77 2.26 19.52
N SER A 269 28.78 1.17 20.29
CA SER A 269 29.62 0.00 20.00
C SER A 269 29.16 -0.77 18.75
N LYS A 270 30.03 -1.60 18.15
CA LYS A 270 29.66 -2.45 17.00
C LYS A 270 28.52 -3.42 17.34
N ARG A 271 28.56 -4.02 18.53
CA ARG A 271 27.49 -4.91 19.02
C ARG A 271 26.18 -4.16 19.19
N THR A 272 26.23 -2.99 19.82
CA THR A 272 25.07 -2.10 20.00
C THR A 272 24.44 -1.76 18.64
N PHE A 273 25.25 -1.37 17.65
CA PHE A 273 24.77 -1.13 16.28
C PHE A 273 24.07 -2.34 15.67
N CYS A 274 24.64 -3.54 15.76
CA CYS A 274 24.02 -4.76 15.23
C CYS A 274 22.72 -5.13 15.95
N THR A 275 22.65 -4.94 17.27
CA THR A 275 21.40 -5.15 18.03
C THR A 275 20.33 -4.15 17.60
N TRP A 276 20.66 -2.86 17.51
CA TRP A 276 19.74 -1.84 17.04
C TRP A 276 19.31 -2.08 15.60
N LEU A 277 20.20 -2.53 14.71
CA LEU A 277 19.83 -2.92 13.35
C LEU A 277 18.71 -3.97 13.34
N ILE A 278 18.81 -5.01 14.17
CA ILE A 278 17.76 -6.04 14.26
C ILE A 278 16.44 -5.42 14.74
N VAL A 279 16.49 -4.60 15.80
CA VAL A 279 15.32 -3.86 16.31
C VAL A 279 14.74 -2.97 15.21
N GLY A 280 15.57 -2.28 14.44
CA GLY A 280 15.19 -1.40 13.34
C GLY A 280 14.48 -2.12 12.21
N ILE A 281 14.90 -3.35 11.87
CA ILE A 281 14.21 -4.18 10.88
C ILE A 281 12.83 -4.58 11.39
N LEU A 282 12.71 -4.98 12.66
CA LEU A 282 11.42 -5.31 13.27
C LEU A 282 10.50 -4.09 13.31
N LEU A 283 11.02 -2.92 13.67
CA LEU A 283 10.27 -1.66 13.65
C LEU A 283 9.83 -1.28 12.24
N THR A 284 10.72 -1.41 11.25
CA THR A 284 10.38 -1.13 9.84
C THR A 284 9.27 -2.07 9.37
N ALA A 285 9.37 -3.37 9.66
CA ALA A 285 8.32 -4.34 9.33
C ALA A 285 7.00 -4.00 10.04
N LEU A 286 7.03 -3.66 11.33
CA LEU A 286 5.84 -3.29 12.10
C LEU A 286 5.14 -2.06 11.51
N VAL A 287 5.91 -1.03 11.14
CA VAL A 287 5.38 0.21 10.54
C VAL A 287 4.66 -0.06 9.22
N TYR A 288 5.21 -0.96 8.38
CA TYR A 288 4.63 -1.32 7.08
C TYR A 288 3.57 -2.42 7.15
N PHE A 289 3.47 -3.17 8.26
CA PHE A 289 2.37 -4.12 8.47
C PHE A 289 1.05 -3.44 8.88
N ILE A 290 1.07 -2.20 9.34
CA ILE A 290 -0.14 -1.45 9.69
C ILE A 290 -0.87 -1.06 8.38
N PRO A 291 -2.03 -1.65 8.06
CA PRO A 291 -2.75 -1.37 6.82
C PRO A 291 -3.19 0.09 6.76
N HIS A 292 -2.94 0.74 5.62
CA HIS A 292 -3.30 2.15 5.42
C HIS A 292 -4.80 2.37 5.22
N SER A 293 -5.54 1.32 4.83
CA SER A 293 -6.99 1.38 4.59
C SER A 293 -7.83 1.73 5.81
N LEU A 294 -7.26 1.65 7.03
CA LEU A 294 -7.96 1.99 8.27
C LEU A 294 -8.06 3.50 8.55
N PHE A 295 -7.23 4.33 7.91
CA PHE A 295 -7.06 5.74 8.30
C PHE A 295 -7.61 6.77 7.28
N PHE A 296 -7.99 6.34 6.07
CA PHE A 296 -8.43 7.23 4.99
C PHE A 296 -9.92 7.10 4.62
N GLN A 297 -10.79 6.77 5.58
CA GLN A 297 -12.24 6.65 5.39
C GLN A 297 -13.02 7.89 5.87
#